data_AF-A0A3R7QTI7-F1
#
_entry.id   AF-A0A3R7QTI7-F1
#
_cell.length_a   1.000
_cell.length_b   1.000
_cell.length_c   1.000
_cell.angle_alpha   90.00
_cell.angle_beta   90.00
_cell.angle_gamma   90.00
#
_symmetry.space_group_name_H-M   'P 1'
#
loop_
_entity.id
_entity.type
_entity.pdbx_description
1 polymer ?
#
loop_
_entity_poly.entity_id
_entity_poly.type
_entity_poly.pdbx_seq_one_letter_code
_entity_poly.pdbx_strand_id
1 'polypeptide(L)'
;MLSSLFFSFLLASHGVPCSKSLIGPPLLSLFRSDRHIALKIIKNVEKYREAAKLEINVLEKLAEKDPHNKHLCVRMLSWFDYHGHVCIAFDMLGLSVFDFLKDNNYRPYALEKSDTFPTSYYDLTYDPKKKRDIRTVKRTDIQLIDFGSATFDHEHHSTIVSTRHYRAPEVILELGWQQPCDVWSIGV
;
A
#
# COMPACT_ATOMS: atom_id res chain seq x y z
N MET A 1 15.98 -13.16 1.46
CA MET A 1 14.89 -12.44 2.15
C MET A 1 14.65 -11.13 1.41
N LEU A 2 13.56 -10.41 1.68
CA LEU A 2 13.37 -9.05 1.15
C LEU A 2 14.26 -8.12 1.99
N SER A 3 15.11 -7.32 1.34
CA SER A 3 16.10 -6.49 2.04
C SER A 3 15.56 -5.12 2.44
N SER A 4 14.48 -4.61 1.80
CA SER A 4 13.75 -3.41 2.23
C SER A 4 12.37 -3.26 1.57
N LEU A 5 11.43 -2.58 2.23
CA LEU A 5 10.12 -2.16 1.70
C LEU A 5 10.01 -0.64 1.60
N PHE A 6 9.96 -0.11 0.37
CA PHE A 6 9.90 1.33 0.14
C PHE A 6 8.49 1.79 -0.15
N PHE A 7 7.92 2.58 0.75
CA PHE A 7 6.63 3.23 0.56
C PHE A 7 6.71 4.33 -0.50
N SER A 8 6.23 4.08 -1.71
CA SER A 8 5.70 5.12 -2.60
C SER A 8 4.17 5.08 -2.56
N PHE A 9 3.58 6.18 -2.12
CA PHE A 9 2.14 6.35 -2.03
C PHE A 9 1.46 6.09 -3.37
N LEU A 10 0.56 5.10 -3.42
CA LEU A 10 -0.66 5.24 -4.19
C LEU A 10 -1.78 4.40 -3.58
N LEU A 11 -2.82 5.09 -3.11
CA LEU A 11 -4.17 4.54 -3.23
C LEU A 11 -5.12 5.69 -3.58
N ALA A 12 -5.64 5.57 -4.79
CA ALA A 12 -6.57 6.49 -5.41
C ALA A 12 -7.86 6.54 -4.58
N SER A 13 -8.04 7.67 -3.89
CA SER A 13 -9.37 8.19 -3.60
C SER A 13 -10.03 8.54 -4.94
N HIS A 14 -11.26 8.08 -5.15
CA HIS A 14 -12.11 8.14 -6.35
C HIS A 14 -12.01 6.90 -7.25
N GLY A 15 -12.95 5.97 -7.01
CA GLY A 15 -13.17 4.81 -7.86
C GLY A 15 -13.41 5.25 -9.31
N VAL A 16 -12.54 4.80 -10.20
CA VAL A 16 -12.80 4.85 -11.63
C VAL A 16 -13.63 3.61 -11.95
N PRO A 17 -14.87 3.74 -12.47
CA PRO A 17 -15.59 2.59 -13.00
C PRO A 17 -14.79 2.03 -14.18
N CYS A 18 -14.12 0.89 -13.97
CA CYS A 18 -13.34 0.23 -15.00
C CYS A 18 -14.31 -0.42 -16.00
N SER A 19 -14.31 0.03 -17.26
CA SER A 19 -15.15 -0.52 -18.32
C SER A 19 -14.85 -2.01 -18.53
N LYS A 20 -15.90 -2.84 -18.58
CA LYS A 20 -15.83 -4.31 -18.79
C LYS A 20 -15.09 -4.73 -20.07
N SER A 21 -14.87 -3.80 -21.00
CA SER A 21 -14.22 -4.02 -22.31
C SER A 21 -12.69 -4.12 -22.26
N LEU A 22 -12.06 -3.79 -21.12
CA LEU A 22 -10.59 -3.67 -21.00
C LEU A 22 -9.90 -4.90 -20.39
N ILE A 23 -10.67 -5.98 -20.15
CA ILE A 23 -10.37 -6.95 -19.11
C ILE A 23 -10.32 -8.36 -19.71
N GLY A 24 -9.15 -8.99 -19.68
CA GLY A 24 -8.96 -10.36 -20.14
C GLY A 24 -9.74 -11.40 -19.31
N PRO A 25 -9.86 -12.65 -19.80
CA PRO A 25 -10.67 -13.69 -19.17
C PRO A 25 -10.46 -13.94 -17.66
N PRO A 26 -9.24 -13.84 -17.06
CA PRO A 26 -9.07 -14.10 -15.63
C PRO A 26 -9.67 -13.03 -14.70
N LEU A 27 -9.87 -11.79 -15.18
CA LEU A 27 -10.47 -10.71 -14.38
C LEU A 27 -11.99 -10.57 -14.60
N LEU A 28 -12.53 -11.15 -15.67
CA LEU A 28 -13.97 -11.15 -15.97
C LEU A 28 -14.80 -11.86 -14.88
N SER A 29 -14.20 -12.84 -14.17
CA SER A 29 -14.81 -13.51 -13.02
C SER A 29 -14.77 -12.67 -11.74
N LEU A 30 -13.72 -11.86 -11.54
CA LEU A 30 -13.57 -10.96 -10.39
C LEU A 30 -14.58 -9.80 -10.44
N PHE A 31 -14.83 -9.25 -11.63
CA PHE A 31 -15.84 -8.19 -11.85
C PHE A 31 -17.29 -8.69 -11.87
N ARG A 32 -17.56 -10.01 -11.82
CA ARG A 32 -18.92 -10.54 -11.60
C ARG A 32 -19.41 -10.30 -10.17
N SER A 33 -18.50 -10.06 -9.24
CA SER A 33 -18.82 -9.58 -7.90
C SER A 33 -18.83 -8.06 -7.93
N ASP A 34 -19.81 -7.41 -7.29
CA ASP A 34 -19.92 -5.95 -7.14
C ASP A 34 -18.83 -5.38 -6.19
N ARG A 35 -17.57 -5.77 -6.42
CA ARG A 35 -16.42 -5.43 -5.60
C ARG A 35 -15.58 -4.39 -6.33
N HIS A 36 -15.40 -3.25 -5.66
CA HIS A 36 -14.42 -2.25 -6.08
C HIS A 36 -13.00 -2.81 -5.95
N ILE A 37 -12.14 -2.47 -6.91
CA ILE A 37 -10.71 -2.83 -6.92
C ILE A 37 -9.87 -1.58 -7.14
N ALA A 38 -8.61 -1.64 -6.72
CA ALA A 38 -7.61 -0.64 -7.08
C ALA A 38 -6.79 -1.13 -8.27
N LEU A 39 -6.61 -0.28 -9.29
CA LEU A 39 -5.84 -0.60 -10.50
C LEU A 39 -4.65 0.34 -10.63
N LYS A 40 -3.43 -0.20 -10.52
CA LYS A 40 -2.17 0.51 -10.75
C LYS A 40 -1.79 0.35 -12.23
N ILE A 41 -1.80 1.46 -12.97
CA ILE A 41 -1.44 1.48 -14.40
C ILE A 41 -0.02 2.05 -14.52
N ILE A 42 0.89 1.24 -15.06
CA ILE A 42 2.30 1.59 -15.22
C ILE A 42 2.49 2.31 -16.56
N LYS A 43 3.28 3.39 -16.56
CA LYS A 43 3.63 4.12 -17.79
C LYS A 43 4.30 3.16 -18.78
N ASN A 44 3.95 3.30 -20.06
CA ASN A 44 4.56 2.53 -21.15
C ASN A 44 5.98 3.05 -21.45
N VAL A 45 6.89 2.81 -20.52
CA VAL A 45 8.32 3.08 -20.62
C VAL A 45 9.04 1.87 -20.06
N GLU A 46 9.98 1.33 -20.81
CA GLU A 46 10.65 0.06 -20.52
C GLU A 46 11.18 -0.03 -19.08
N LYS A 47 11.88 1.01 -18.60
CA LYS A 47 12.37 1.09 -17.22
C LYS A 47 11.27 0.89 -16.16
N TYR A 48 10.10 1.51 -16.34
CA TYR A 48 8.99 1.37 -15.39
C TYR A 48 8.29 0.02 -15.52
N ARG A 49 8.27 -0.56 -16.73
CA ARG A 49 7.72 -1.90 -16.97
C ARG A 49 8.58 -2.97 -16.29
N GLU A 50 9.90 -2.87 -16.39
CA GLU A 50 10.83 -3.78 -15.70
C GLU A 50 10.71 -3.66 -14.18
N ALA A 51 10.61 -2.43 -13.64
CA ALA A 51 10.36 -2.21 -12.22
C ALA A 51 9.01 -2.83 -11.77
N ALA A 52 7.95 -2.71 -12.58
CA ALA A 52 6.66 -3.30 -12.27
C ALA A 52 6.70 -4.84 -12.27
N LYS A 53 7.50 -5.48 -13.14
CA LYS A 53 7.67 -6.94 -13.12
C LYS A 53 8.36 -7.41 -11.84
N LEU A 54 9.33 -6.65 -11.31
CA LEU A 54 9.94 -6.93 -10.02
C LEU A 54 8.89 -6.85 -8.89
N GLU A 55 8.06 -5.80 -8.90
CA GLU A 55 6.96 -5.65 -7.94
C GLU A 55 5.99 -6.84 -7.99
N ILE A 56 5.57 -7.26 -9.18
CA ILE A 56 4.70 -8.43 -9.39
C ILE A 56 5.34 -9.70 -8.79
N ASN A 57 6.61 -9.97 -9.10
CA ASN A 57 7.34 -11.14 -8.57
C ASN A 57 7.44 -11.13 -7.04
N VAL A 58 7.63 -9.96 -6.43
CA VAL A 58 7.62 -9.81 -4.96
C VAL A 58 6.23 -10.13 -4.41
N LEU A 59 5.17 -9.58 -5.01
CA LEU A 59 3.79 -9.80 -4.58
C LEU A 59 3.35 -11.26 -4.72
N GLU A 60 3.76 -11.96 -5.78
CA GLU A 60 3.51 -13.40 -5.97
C GLU A 60 4.15 -14.22 -4.86
N LYS A 61 5.45 -13.98 -4.57
CA LYS A 61 6.16 -14.65 -3.48
C LYS A 61 5.58 -14.35 -2.10
N LEU A 62 5.06 -13.14 -1.89
CA LEU A 62 4.36 -12.80 -0.65
C LEU A 62 3.05 -13.58 -0.52
N ALA A 63 2.28 -13.70 -1.59
CA ALA A 63 1.03 -14.46 -1.59
C ALA A 63 1.26 -15.97 -1.34
N GLU A 64 2.35 -16.54 -1.86
CA GLU A 64 2.76 -17.92 -1.59
C GLU A 64 3.14 -18.14 -0.12
N LYS A 65 3.85 -17.18 0.48
CA LYS A 65 4.35 -17.29 1.86
C LYS A 65 3.34 -16.89 2.91
N ASP A 66 2.36 -16.07 2.56
CA ASP A 66 1.29 -15.62 3.45
C ASP A 66 -0.12 -15.88 2.89
N PRO A 67 -0.50 -17.16 2.68
CA PRO A 67 -1.79 -17.52 2.08
C PRO A 67 -2.99 -17.10 2.95
N HIS A 68 -2.76 -16.85 4.25
CA HIS A 68 -3.79 -16.41 5.19
C HIS A 68 -3.75 -14.91 5.49
N ASN A 69 -2.89 -14.14 4.81
CA ASN A 69 -2.73 -12.70 4.99
C ASN A 69 -2.50 -12.27 6.45
N LYS A 70 -1.71 -13.04 7.20
CA LYS A 70 -1.36 -12.77 8.60
C LYS A 70 -0.36 -11.63 8.76
N HIS A 71 0.46 -11.37 7.74
CA HIS A 71 1.46 -10.32 7.74
C HIS A 71 0.94 -8.98 7.21
N LEU A 72 -0.35 -8.92 6.85
CA LEU A 72 -1.05 -7.70 6.45
C LEU A 72 -0.38 -7.00 5.25
N CYS A 73 0.19 -7.73 4.30
CA CYS A 73 0.64 -7.14 3.04
C CYS A 73 -0.55 -6.99 2.07
N VAL A 74 -0.51 -5.98 1.20
CA VAL A 74 -1.53 -5.82 0.16
C VAL A 74 -1.57 -7.05 -0.73
N ARG A 75 -2.79 -7.52 -1.06
CA ARG A 75 -2.96 -8.66 -1.96
C ARG A 75 -3.14 -8.18 -3.39
N MET A 76 -2.25 -8.65 -4.25
CA MET A 76 -2.45 -8.59 -5.69
C MET A 76 -3.51 -9.60 -6.09
N LEU A 77 -4.53 -9.15 -6.82
CA LEU A 77 -5.59 -10.00 -7.36
C LEU A 77 -5.19 -10.62 -8.70
N SER A 78 -4.55 -9.81 -9.55
CA SER A 78 -4.03 -10.21 -10.86
C SER A 78 -3.21 -9.08 -11.45
N TRP A 79 -2.51 -9.37 -12.55
CA TRP A 79 -1.87 -8.37 -13.39
C TRP A 79 -2.06 -8.72 -14.86
N PHE A 80 -1.95 -7.73 -15.74
CA PHE A 80 -2.08 -7.91 -17.19
C PHE A 80 -1.35 -6.80 -17.96
N ASP A 81 -1.06 -7.04 -19.24
CA ASP A 81 -0.58 -6.00 -20.16
C ASP A 81 -1.75 -5.49 -21.01
N TYR A 82 -1.89 -4.17 -21.12
CA TYR A 82 -2.90 -3.51 -21.93
C TYR A 82 -2.28 -2.37 -22.74
N HIS A 83 -2.19 -2.54 -24.07
CA HIS A 83 -1.55 -1.59 -24.99
C HIS A 83 -0.14 -1.14 -24.55
N GLY A 84 0.66 -2.06 -24.00
CA GLY A 84 2.00 -1.74 -23.52
C GLY A 84 2.03 -1.07 -22.14
N HIS A 85 0.89 -0.98 -21.44
CA HIS A 85 0.85 -0.64 -20.03
C HIS A 85 0.76 -1.92 -19.19
N VAL A 86 1.68 -2.08 -18.23
CA VAL A 86 1.50 -3.11 -17.20
C VAL A 86 0.44 -2.59 -16.22
N CYS A 87 -0.56 -3.41 -15.95
CA CYS A 87 -1.67 -3.10 -15.06
C CYS A 87 -1.67 -4.12 -13.92
N ILE A 88 -1.72 -3.63 -12.67
CA ILE A 88 -1.74 -4.49 -11.47
C ILE A 88 -3.01 -4.19 -10.68
N ALA A 89 -3.82 -5.22 -10.44
CA ALA A 89 -5.08 -5.12 -9.71
C ALA A 89 -4.88 -5.56 -8.25
N PHE A 90 -5.40 -4.78 -7.31
CA PHE A 90 -5.32 -5.02 -5.87
C PHE A 90 -6.71 -4.98 -5.22
N ASP A 91 -6.80 -5.57 -4.02
CA ASP A 91 -7.91 -5.28 -3.12
C ASP A 91 -8.02 -3.77 -2.85
N MET A 92 -9.24 -3.25 -2.87
CA MET A 92 -9.51 -1.86 -2.52
C MET A 92 -9.35 -1.67 -1.00
N LEU A 93 -8.37 -0.88 -0.59
CA LEU A 93 -8.12 -0.55 0.82
C LEU A 93 -8.76 0.79 1.22
N GLY A 94 -8.78 1.06 2.53
CA GLY A 94 -9.22 2.33 3.10
C GLY A 94 -8.21 3.46 2.92
N LEU A 95 -8.40 4.54 3.68
CA LEU A 95 -7.51 5.70 3.67
C LEU A 95 -6.09 5.32 4.11
N SER A 96 -5.09 5.99 3.53
CA SER A 96 -3.73 5.92 4.05
C SER A 96 -3.65 6.51 5.46
N VAL A 97 -2.67 6.07 6.25
CA VAL A 97 -2.42 6.63 7.60
C VAL A 97 -2.23 8.15 7.54
N PHE A 98 -1.51 8.64 6.53
CA PHE A 98 -1.29 10.08 6.33
C PHE A 98 -2.59 10.83 6.04
N ASP A 99 -3.42 10.34 5.11
CA ASP A 99 -4.68 11.00 4.77
C ASP A 99 -5.66 10.98 5.95
N PHE A 100 -5.69 9.87 6.69
CA PHE A 100 -6.48 9.78 7.91
C PHE A 100 -6.01 10.80 8.96
N LEU A 101 -4.70 10.90 9.20
CA LEU A 101 -4.14 11.88 10.13
C LEU A 101 -4.42 13.30 9.69
N LYS A 102 -4.20 13.63 8.40
CA LYS A 102 -4.50 14.93 7.83
C LYS A 102 -5.95 15.33 8.06
N ASP A 103 -6.88 14.45 7.76
CA ASP A 103 -8.31 14.63 7.98
C ASP A 103 -8.67 14.78 9.48
N ASN A 104 -7.87 14.19 10.36
CA ASN A 104 -8.01 14.30 11.81
C ASN A 104 -7.15 15.41 12.43
N ASN A 105 -6.65 16.35 11.63
CA ASN A 105 -5.75 17.44 12.04
C ASN A 105 -4.49 16.97 12.79
N TYR A 106 -3.88 15.88 12.31
CA TYR A 106 -2.66 15.27 12.86
C TYR A 106 -2.76 14.90 14.34
N ARG A 107 -3.99 14.64 14.82
CA ARG A 107 -4.19 14.15 16.18
C ARG A 107 -3.65 12.73 16.30
N PRO A 108 -2.94 12.41 17.39
CA PRO A 108 -2.52 11.04 17.67
C PRO A 108 -3.70 10.08 17.70
N TYR A 109 -3.45 8.83 17.32
CA TYR A 109 -4.43 7.76 17.48
C TYR A 109 -4.82 7.61 18.96
N ALA A 110 -6.12 7.63 19.24
CA ALA A 110 -6.62 7.22 20.54
C ALA A 110 -6.41 5.71 20.67
N LEU A 111 -5.74 5.27 21.75
CA LEU A 111 -5.46 3.85 22.01
C LEU A 111 -6.70 3.08 22.50
N GLU A 112 -7.87 3.73 22.56
CA GLU A 112 -9.09 3.12 23.08
C GLU A 112 -9.77 2.25 22.01
N LYS A 113 -10.01 0.98 22.35
CA LYS A 113 -10.71 0.01 21.51
C LYS A 113 -12.21 0.30 21.52
N SER A 114 -12.79 0.52 20.34
CA SER A 114 -14.24 0.49 20.12
C SER A 114 -14.65 -0.94 19.74
N ASP A 115 -15.41 -1.61 20.61
CA ASP A 115 -15.88 -3.00 20.41
C ASP A 115 -17.13 -3.09 19.50
N THR A 116 -17.46 -2.03 18.76
CA THR A 116 -18.67 -2.00 17.93
C THR A 116 -18.34 -2.36 16.48
N PHE A 117 -19.08 -3.29 15.87
CA PHE A 117 -19.01 -3.64 14.43
C PHE A 117 -19.74 -2.59 13.57
N PRO A 118 -19.07 -1.86 12.65
CA PRO A 118 -19.73 -0.79 11.92
C PRO A 118 -19.58 -0.89 10.40
N THR A 119 -20.52 -0.24 9.72
CA THR A 119 -20.60 -0.09 8.25
C THR A 119 -19.57 0.88 7.66
N SER A 120 -18.66 1.46 8.47
CA SER A 120 -17.68 2.51 8.08
C SER A 120 -16.28 2.26 8.67
N TYR A 121 -15.24 2.86 8.10
CA TYR A 121 -13.83 2.69 8.52
C TYR A 121 -13.45 3.43 9.83
N TYR A 122 -14.19 4.48 10.18
CA TYR A 122 -14.01 5.29 11.39
C TYR A 122 -15.35 5.62 12.08
N ASP A 123 -15.30 5.89 13.38
CA ASP A 123 -16.39 6.49 14.17
C ASP A 123 -16.21 8.01 14.19
N LEU A 124 -17.34 8.74 14.14
CA LEU A 124 -17.38 10.17 14.43
C LEU A 124 -17.93 10.34 15.83
N THR A 125 -17.12 10.91 16.72
CA THR A 125 -17.53 11.23 18.09
C THR A 125 -17.42 12.74 18.29
N TYR A 126 -18.49 13.38 18.73
CA TYR A 126 -18.43 14.80 19.06
C TYR A 126 -17.76 14.97 20.42
N ASP A 127 -16.64 15.70 20.46
CA ASP A 127 -15.97 16.06 21.71
C ASP A 127 -16.52 17.39 22.22
N PRO A 128 -17.35 17.39 23.28
CA PRO A 128 -17.96 18.62 23.80
C PRO A 128 -16.93 19.56 24.44
N LYS A 129 -15.77 19.06 24.89
CA LYS A 129 -14.68 19.90 25.43
C LYS A 129 -13.99 20.66 24.30
N LYS A 130 -13.81 20.01 23.16
CA LYS A 130 -13.14 20.60 21.97
C LYS A 130 -14.13 21.21 20.97
N LYS A 131 -15.44 21.13 21.25
CA LYS A 131 -16.56 21.62 20.43
C LYS A 131 -16.47 21.21 18.96
N ARG A 132 -16.09 19.96 18.67
CA ARG A 132 -15.93 19.45 17.30
C ARG A 132 -15.96 17.93 17.22
N ASP A 133 -16.19 17.42 16.02
CA ASP A 133 -16.11 15.99 15.74
C ASP A 133 -14.67 15.46 15.75
N ILE A 134 -14.50 14.24 16.25
CA ILE A 134 -13.26 13.47 16.29
C ILE A 134 -13.48 12.18 15.54
N ARG A 135 -12.55 11.88 14.62
CA ARG A 135 -12.52 10.60 13.91
C ARG A 135 -11.71 9.60 14.73
N THR A 136 -12.34 8.49 15.11
CA THR A 136 -11.68 7.37 15.80
C THR A 136 -11.65 6.18 14.84
N VAL A 137 -10.48 5.57 14.65
CA VAL A 137 -10.36 4.40 13.77
C VAL A 137 -10.98 3.18 14.41
N LYS A 138 -11.79 2.45 13.64
CA LYS A 138 -12.49 1.23 14.09
C LYS A 138 -11.63 -0.01 13.99
N ARG A 139 -10.81 -0.11 12.93
CA ARG A 139 -9.84 -1.19 12.71
C ARG A 139 -8.46 -0.61 12.58
N THR A 140 -7.58 -0.97 13.50
CA THR A 140 -6.16 -0.61 13.46
C THR A 140 -5.36 -1.51 12.52
N ASP A 141 -6.02 -2.41 11.80
CA ASP A 141 -5.40 -3.26 10.79
C ASP A 141 -4.93 -2.37 9.63
N ILE A 142 -3.63 -2.09 9.62
CA ILE A 142 -2.95 -1.36 8.54
C ILE A 142 -2.30 -2.41 7.65
N GLN A 143 -2.47 -2.26 6.33
CA GLN A 143 -1.78 -3.10 5.37
C GLN A 143 -0.63 -2.36 4.71
N LEU A 144 0.50 -3.05 4.55
CA LEU A 144 1.65 -2.55 3.81
C LEU A 144 1.35 -2.61 2.31
N ILE A 145 1.61 -1.50 1.62
CA ILE A 145 1.40 -1.34 0.19
C ILE A 145 2.69 -0.89 -0.49
N ASP A 146 2.68 -0.93 -1.82
CA ASP A 146 3.73 -0.45 -2.71
C ASP A 146 5.09 -1.15 -2.51
N PHE A 147 5.22 -2.30 -3.16
CA PHE A 147 6.45 -3.09 -3.16
C PHE A 147 7.33 -2.73 -4.37
N GLY A 148 7.06 -1.59 -5.02
CA GLY A 148 7.66 -1.18 -6.29
C GLY A 148 9.14 -0.84 -6.24
N SER A 149 9.71 -0.66 -5.05
CA SER A 149 11.17 -0.54 -4.90
C SER A 149 11.76 -1.64 -4.03
N ALA A 150 10.96 -2.61 -3.59
CA ALA A 150 11.45 -3.73 -2.79
C ALA A 150 12.50 -4.51 -3.57
N THR A 151 13.56 -4.93 -2.90
CA THR A 151 14.68 -5.65 -3.51
C THR A 151 15.03 -6.86 -2.67
N PHE A 152 15.56 -7.90 -3.32
CA PHE A 152 16.08 -9.07 -2.61
C PHE A 152 17.55 -8.85 -2.20
N ASP A 153 18.00 -9.56 -1.16
CA ASP A 153 19.38 -9.45 -0.64
C ASP A 153 20.47 -9.71 -1.70
N HIS A 154 20.16 -10.44 -2.77
CA HIS A 154 21.10 -10.81 -3.83
C HIS A 154 21.00 -9.91 -5.07
N GLU A 155 20.09 -8.94 -5.07
CA GLU A 155 19.90 -8.00 -6.17
C GLU A 155 20.73 -6.72 -5.99
N HIS A 156 20.75 -5.87 -7.01
CA HIS A 156 21.48 -4.61 -6.95
C HIS A 156 20.86 -3.64 -5.92
N HIS A 157 21.65 -3.23 -4.94
CA HIS A 157 21.22 -2.27 -3.93
C HIS A 157 21.57 -0.84 -4.39
N SER A 158 20.55 -0.02 -4.64
CA SER A 158 20.76 1.40 -4.95
C SER A 158 21.32 2.14 -3.73
N THR A 159 22.19 3.13 -3.94
CA THR A 159 22.77 3.92 -2.83
C THR A 159 21.74 4.83 -2.17
N ILE A 160 20.74 5.31 -2.91
CA ILE A 160 19.70 6.19 -2.39
C ILE A 160 18.38 5.44 -2.34
N VAL A 161 17.86 5.31 -1.13
CA VAL A 161 16.59 4.64 -0.88
C VAL A 161 15.72 5.40 0.13
N SER A 162 14.44 5.00 0.24
CA SER A 162 13.39 5.69 1.02
C SER A 162 13.09 7.13 0.58
N THR A 163 11.92 7.64 0.94
CA THR A 163 11.62 9.07 0.77
C THR A 163 12.38 9.89 1.81
N ARG A 164 12.72 11.14 1.49
CA ARG A 164 13.68 11.97 2.25
C ARG A 164 13.39 12.03 3.75
N HIS A 165 12.13 12.14 4.16
CA HIS A 165 11.74 12.30 5.56
C HIS A 165 11.92 11.03 6.38
N TYR A 166 11.82 9.85 5.77
CA TYR A 166 11.91 8.55 6.43
C TYR A 166 13.27 7.87 6.23
N ARG A 167 14.23 8.59 5.65
CA ARG A 167 15.52 8.01 5.25
C ARG A 167 16.43 7.82 6.46
N ALA A 168 16.92 6.60 6.62
CA ALA A 168 17.84 6.22 7.69
C ALA A 168 19.21 6.91 7.55
N PRO A 169 19.91 7.20 8.65
CA PRO A 169 21.19 7.91 8.63
C PRO A 169 22.27 7.16 7.85
N GLU A 170 22.31 5.83 7.90
CA GLU A 170 23.25 5.00 7.14
C GLU A 170 23.08 5.13 5.62
N VAL A 171 21.85 5.38 5.15
CA VAL A 171 21.56 5.66 3.74
C VAL A 171 22.06 7.07 3.36
N ILE A 172 21.85 8.05 4.23
CA ILE A 172 22.31 9.44 4.02
C ILE A 172 23.85 9.50 3.97
N LEU A 173 24.51 8.72 4.82
CA LEU A 173 25.96 8.64 4.91
C LEU A 173 26.58 7.69 3.88
N GLU A 174 25.78 7.07 3.01
CA GLU A 174 26.21 6.11 1.99
C GLU A 174 27.03 4.93 2.56
N LEU A 175 26.75 4.51 3.79
CA LEU A 175 27.47 3.41 4.47
C LEU A 175 26.97 2.01 4.04
N GLY A 176 26.11 1.97 3.02
CA GLY A 176 25.28 0.81 2.72
C GLY A 176 24.06 0.74 3.64
N TRP A 177 23.09 -0.07 3.24
CA TRP A 177 21.85 -0.27 4.01
C TRP A 177 21.39 -1.72 3.90
N GLN A 178 20.61 -2.12 4.90
CA GLN A 178 20.00 -3.44 5.01
C GLN A 178 18.63 -3.30 5.69
N GLN A 179 18.02 -4.39 6.13
CA GLN A 179 16.69 -4.42 6.76
C GLN A 179 16.48 -3.42 7.91
N PRO A 180 17.49 -3.02 8.72
CA PRO A 180 17.29 -2.02 9.78
C PRO A 180 16.78 -0.65 9.30
N CYS A 181 17.01 -0.27 8.03
CA CYS A 181 16.54 1.01 7.50
C CYS A 181 14.99 1.10 7.44
N ASP A 182 14.30 -0.04 7.32
CA ASP A 182 12.84 -0.11 7.39
C ASP A 182 12.35 0.16 8.82
N VAL A 183 13.08 -0.34 9.83
CA VAL A 183 12.76 -0.10 11.25
C VAL A 183 12.94 1.37 11.60
N TRP A 184 13.98 2.02 11.05
CA TRP A 184 14.12 3.48 11.15
C TRP A 184 12.90 4.20 10.57
N SER A 185 12.46 3.81 9.38
CA SER A 185 11.31 4.43 8.69
C SER A 185 10.01 4.33 9.49
N ILE A 186 9.84 3.29 10.31
CA ILE A 186 8.68 3.12 11.21
C ILE A 186 8.74 4.07 12.41
N GLY A 187 9.94 4.43 12.87
CA GLY A 187 10.16 5.25 14.07
C GLY A 187 10.04 6.76 13.86
N VAL A 188 9.97 7.23 12.60
CA VAL A 188 9.86 8.65 12.22
C VAL A 188 8.40 9.07 12.08
#